data_AF-A0A966C7E3-F1
#
_entry.id   AF-A0A966C7E3-F1
#
_cell.length_a   1.000
_cell.length_b   1.000
_cell.length_c   1.000
_cell.angle_alpha   90.00
_cell.angle_beta   90.00
_cell.angle_gamma   90.00
#
_symmetry.space_group_name_H-M   'P 1'
#
loop_
_entity.id
_entity.type
_entity.pdbx_description
1 polymer ?
#
loop_
_entity_poly.entity_id
_entity_poly.type
_entity_poly.pdbx_seq_one_letter_code
_entity_poly.pdbx_strand_id
1 'polypeptide(L)'
;SGGEVSAMRNQSSLTVRGTADMTHVFDRIEAGEFAEVDYIEAYICPDGCVSGQLAVTGRYAARHTLQRLARRLGEHEGVKEEKVRALLAEHFFDMKGEIAARPIRPLGESLRHLIAVRRERTAVLNLLPGKNCGACGAPDCAALVDDILAGEATLQDCVFVKIETLKRHLESERGGTSE
;
A
#
# COMPACT_ATOMS: atom_id res chain seq x y z
N SER A 1 19.16 -6.27 -4.12
CA SER A 1 18.10 -6.98 -3.38
C SER A 1 18.51 -8.44 -3.24
N GLY A 2 18.01 -9.14 -2.22
CA GLY A 2 18.56 -10.43 -1.75
C GLY A 2 19.59 -10.27 -0.63
N GLY A 3 19.63 -9.10 0.02
CA GLY A 3 20.68 -8.80 1.00
C GLY A 3 20.43 -9.51 2.32
N GLU A 4 19.16 -9.59 2.73
CA GLU A 4 18.74 -10.29 3.93
C GLU A 4 18.87 -11.80 3.71
N VAL A 5 18.38 -12.32 2.58
CA VAL A 5 18.56 -13.72 2.19
C VAL A 5 20.04 -14.13 2.16
N SER A 6 20.93 -13.27 1.64
CA SER A 6 22.38 -13.56 1.63
C SER A 6 23.01 -13.61 3.03
N ALA A 7 22.41 -12.95 4.03
CA ALA A 7 22.89 -12.96 5.41
C ALA A 7 22.23 -14.06 6.26
N MET A 8 21.15 -14.65 5.76
CA MET A 8 20.42 -15.73 6.42
C MET A 8 21.20 -17.05 6.30
N ARG A 9 21.12 -17.86 7.35
CA ARG A 9 21.71 -19.21 7.36
C ARG A 9 20.75 -20.29 6.82
N ASN A 10 19.52 -19.91 6.49
CA ASN A 10 18.48 -20.82 6.04
C ASN A 10 18.73 -21.25 4.59
N GLN A 11 18.45 -22.52 4.30
CA GLN A 11 18.62 -23.06 2.94
C GLN A 11 17.40 -22.81 2.05
N SER A 12 16.22 -22.57 2.64
CA SER A 12 14.97 -22.38 1.92
C SER A 12 14.43 -20.97 2.09
N SER A 13 14.84 -20.09 1.19
CA SER A 13 14.40 -18.69 1.18
C SER A 13 14.16 -18.20 -0.24
N LEU A 14 13.16 -17.34 -0.42
CA LEU A 14 12.76 -16.80 -1.71
C LEU A 14 12.91 -15.28 -1.74
N THR A 15 13.42 -14.72 -2.83
CA THR A 15 13.37 -13.27 -3.07
C THR A 15 12.38 -12.97 -4.19
N VAL A 16 11.39 -12.13 -3.90
CA VAL A 16 10.35 -11.71 -4.85
C VAL A 16 10.47 -10.21 -5.14
N ARG A 17 10.31 -9.81 -6.41
CA ARG A 17 10.60 -8.44 -6.85
C ARG A 17 9.53 -7.96 -7.82
N GLY A 18 8.91 -6.83 -7.52
CA GLY A 18 7.83 -6.28 -8.33
C GLY A 18 6.47 -6.62 -7.75
N THR A 19 5.52 -5.69 -7.89
CA THR A 19 4.15 -5.87 -7.38
C THR A 19 3.45 -7.07 -7.99
N ALA A 20 3.55 -7.25 -9.31
CA ALA A 20 2.89 -8.36 -10.00
C ALA A 20 3.41 -9.73 -9.52
N ASP A 21 4.73 -9.85 -9.39
CA ASP A 21 5.37 -11.07 -8.91
C ASP A 21 5.05 -11.32 -7.43
N MET A 22 4.97 -10.26 -6.61
CA MET A 22 4.51 -10.37 -5.23
C MET A 22 3.08 -10.92 -5.16
N THR A 23 2.14 -10.33 -5.88
CA THR A 23 0.75 -10.85 -5.90
C THR A 23 0.73 -12.31 -6.33
N HIS A 24 1.42 -12.66 -7.42
CA HIS A 24 1.49 -14.04 -7.90
C HIS A 24 2.04 -15.03 -6.86
N VAL A 25 3.12 -14.67 -6.17
CA VAL A 25 3.73 -15.55 -5.16
C VAL A 25 2.84 -15.67 -3.92
N PHE A 26 2.26 -14.57 -3.45
CA PHE A 26 1.41 -14.59 -2.25
C PHE A 26 0.11 -15.36 -2.48
N ASP A 27 -0.52 -15.24 -3.65
CA ASP A 27 -1.70 -16.03 -4.00
C ASP A 27 -1.39 -17.55 -3.94
N ARG A 28 -0.19 -17.95 -4.36
CA ARG A 28 0.25 -19.35 -4.33
C ARG A 28 0.59 -19.82 -2.92
N ILE A 29 1.16 -18.96 -2.09
CA ILE A 29 1.34 -19.25 -0.66
C ILE A 29 0.00 -19.52 0.02
N GLU A 30 -1.02 -18.70 -0.27
CA GLU A 30 -2.37 -18.91 0.24
C GLU A 30 -3.00 -20.21 -0.28
N ALA A 31 -2.67 -20.62 -1.50
CA ALA A 31 -3.05 -21.92 -2.06
C ALA A 31 -2.30 -23.12 -1.45
N GLY A 32 -1.37 -22.89 -0.52
CA GLY A 32 -0.56 -23.92 0.14
C GLY A 32 0.68 -24.35 -0.63
N GLU A 33 1.04 -23.62 -1.69
CA GLU A 33 2.31 -23.80 -2.39
C GLU A 33 3.44 -23.08 -1.63
N PHE A 34 4.71 -23.46 -1.85
CA PHE A 34 5.88 -22.91 -1.13
C PHE A 34 5.90 -23.19 0.38
N ALA A 35 5.24 -24.25 0.84
CA ALA A 35 5.25 -24.67 2.25
C ALA A 35 6.67 -25.00 2.77
N GLU A 36 7.61 -25.30 1.87
CA GLU A 36 9.02 -25.52 2.18
C GLU A 36 9.82 -24.23 2.39
N VAL A 37 9.29 -23.05 2.07
CA VAL A 37 10.02 -21.77 2.16
C VAL A 37 9.87 -21.16 3.55
N ASP A 38 10.99 -21.05 4.27
CA ASP A 38 11.02 -20.52 5.64
C ASP A 38 11.00 -18.99 5.69
N TYR A 39 11.45 -18.33 4.62
CA TYR A 39 11.59 -16.88 4.57
C TYR A 39 11.41 -16.31 3.17
N ILE A 40 10.70 -15.19 3.08
CA ILE A 40 10.44 -14.49 1.83
C ILE A 40 10.85 -13.02 1.95
N GLU A 41 11.86 -12.64 1.17
CA GLU A 41 12.28 -11.24 0.99
C GLU A 41 11.54 -10.66 -0.21
N ALA A 42 10.45 -9.91 0.04
CA ALA A 42 9.58 -9.38 -1.01
C ALA A 42 9.69 -7.85 -1.14
N TYR A 43 9.93 -7.36 -2.37
CA TYR A 43 10.01 -5.92 -2.65
C TYR A 43 9.08 -5.48 -3.77
N ILE A 44 8.41 -4.35 -3.55
CA ILE A 44 7.66 -3.65 -4.59
C ILE A 44 8.57 -3.19 -5.73
N CYS A 45 9.69 -2.54 -5.39
CA CYS A 45 10.65 -2.04 -6.38
C CYS A 45 11.76 -3.09 -6.63
N PRO A 46 12.21 -3.32 -7.88
CA PRO A 46 13.07 -4.47 -8.19
C PRO A 46 14.42 -4.54 -7.46
N ASP A 47 15.01 -3.40 -7.12
CA ASP A 47 16.25 -3.30 -6.31
C ASP A 47 15.97 -2.90 -4.85
N GLY A 48 14.75 -3.14 -4.35
CA GLY A 48 14.28 -2.61 -3.08
C GLY A 48 14.16 -1.08 -3.11
N CYS A 49 14.22 -0.44 -1.95
CA CYS A 49 14.06 1.02 -1.80
C CYS A 49 15.06 1.84 -2.63
N VAL A 50 16.21 1.26 -3.00
CA VAL A 50 17.21 1.89 -3.89
C VAL A 50 16.63 2.21 -5.28
N SER A 51 15.64 1.44 -5.72
CA SER A 51 14.95 1.64 -7.00
C SER A 51 13.59 2.31 -6.88
N GLY A 52 13.30 2.94 -5.74
CA GLY A 52 12.05 3.68 -5.54
C GLY A 52 11.90 4.84 -6.54
N GLN A 53 10.66 5.16 -6.87
CA GLN A 53 10.30 6.22 -7.82
C GLN A 53 10.76 7.61 -7.35
N LEU A 54 10.98 7.78 -6.05
CA LEU A 54 11.46 9.02 -5.44
C LEU A 54 13.00 9.10 -5.35
N ALA A 55 13.73 8.13 -5.89
CA ALA A 55 15.19 8.18 -5.92
C ALA A 55 15.67 9.25 -6.92
N VAL A 56 16.15 10.38 -6.41
CA VAL A 56 16.55 11.58 -7.20
C VAL A 56 17.50 11.27 -8.36
N THR A 57 18.49 10.40 -8.14
CA THR A 57 19.51 10.06 -9.16
C THR A 57 19.04 8.96 -10.13
N GLY A 58 17.85 8.40 -9.92
CA GLY A 58 17.38 7.20 -10.62
C GLY A 58 18.03 5.90 -10.12
N ARG A 59 17.34 4.78 -10.37
CA ARG A 59 17.69 3.46 -9.82
C ARG A 59 19.08 2.95 -10.19
N TYR A 60 19.50 3.15 -11.44
CA TYR A 60 20.77 2.59 -11.93
C TYR A 60 21.97 3.28 -11.30
N ALA A 61 21.94 4.61 -11.22
CA ALA A 61 23.01 5.40 -10.59
C ALA A 61 23.06 5.20 -9.08
N ALA A 62 21.90 5.14 -8.42
CA ALA A 62 21.81 4.84 -6.99
C ALA A 62 22.41 3.46 -6.66
N ARG A 63 22.01 2.43 -7.42
CA ARG A 63 22.53 1.07 -7.26
C ARG A 63 24.04 1.00 -7.48
N HIS A 64 24.55 1.60 -8.56
CA HIS A 64 25.99 1.65 -8.83
C HIS A 64 26.76 2.32 -7.69
N THR A 65 26.26 3.45 -7.18
CA THR A 65 26.89 4.21 -6.11
C THR A 65 26.95 3.41 -4.81
N LEU A 66 25.85 2.75 -4.43
CA LEU A 66 25.80 1.90 -3.23
C LEU A 66 26.70 0.68 -3.35
N GLN A 67 26.74 0.01 -4.52
CA GLN A 67 27.65 -1.11 -4.75
C GLN A 67 29.12 -0.70 -4.65
N ARG A 68 29.47 0.49 -5.15
CA ARG A 68 30.83 1.04 -5.03
C ARG A 68 31.17 1.38 -3.58
N LEU A 69 30.24 1.99 -2.84
CA LEU A 69 30.41 2.31 -1.43
C LEU A 69 30.58 1.06 -0.56
N ALA A 70 29.73 0.05 -0.75
CA ALA A 70 29.81 -1.22 -0.04
C ALA A 70 31.18 -1.89 -0.23
N ARG A 71 31.70 -1.95 -1.47
CA ARG A 71 33.05 -2.49 -1.74
C ARG A 71 34.17 -1.69 -1.07
N ARG A 72 34.00 -0.37 -0.96
CA ARG A 72 35.02 0.52 -0.37
C ARG A 72 35.02 0.45 1.16
N LEU A 73 33.85 0.39 1.77
CA LEU A 73 33.68 0.34 3.22
C LEU A 73 33.97 -1.06 3.77
N GLY A 74 33.85 -2.10 2.92
CA GLY A 74 34.04 -3.48 3.32
C GLY A 74 32.86 -4.00 4.15
N GLU A 75 33.04 -5.19 4.71
CA GLU A 75 32.07 -5.76 5.66
C GLU A 75 32.27 -5.11 7.02
N HIS A 76 31.21 -4.52 7.57
CA HIS A 76 31.20 -4.07 8.95
C HIS A 76 30.93 -5.26 9.88
N GLU A 77 31.50 -5.21 11.10
CA GLU A 77 31.12 -6.16 12.16
C GLU A 77 29.61 -6.16 12.32
N GLY A 78 29.01 -7.35 12.19
CA GLY A 78 27.59 -7.55 12.41
C GLY A 78 27.17 -7.22 13.83
N VAL A 79 25.87 -7.13 14.06
CA VAL A 79 25.34 -6.98 15.41
C VAL A 79 25.73 -8.21 16.24
N LYS A 80 26.32 -7.99 17.43
CA LYS A 80 26.69 -9.08 18.35
C LYS A 80 25.48 -9.92 18.71
N GLU A 81 25.60 -11.24 18.54
CA GLU A 81 24.50 -12.17 18.75
C GLU A 81 24.00 -12.16 20.21
N GLU A 82 24.90 -11.91 21.17
CA GLU A 82 24.54 -11.76 22.59
C GLU A 82 23.60 -10.58 22.82
N LYS A 83 23.81 -9.47 22.09
CA LYS A 83 22.93 -8.29 22.18
C LYS A 83 21.54 -8.62 21.65
N VAL A 84 21.46 -9.33 20.53
CA VAL A 84 20.16 -9.74 19.95
C VAL A 84 19.43 -10.71 20.87
N ARG A 85 20.15 -11.68 21.46
CA ARG A 85 19.59 -12.62 22.45
C ARG A 85 19.07 -11.90 23.70
N ALA A 86 19.78 -10.90 24.20
CA ALA A 86 19.34 -10.09 25.34
C ALA A 86 18.04 -9.34 25.01
N LEU A 87 17.96 -8.67 23.86
CA LEU A 87 16.75 -7.98 23.40
C LEU A 87 15.57 -8.94 23.22
N LEU A 88 15.81 -10.14 22.69
CA LEU A 88 14.77 -11.17 22.56
C LEU A 88 14.25 -11.63 23.92
N ALA A 89 15.14 -11.83 24.91
CA ALA A 89 14.76 -12.20 26.27
C ALA A 89 13.98 -11.07 26.99
N GLU A 90 14.23 -9.82 26.62
CA GLU A 90 13.49 -8.65 27.09
C GLU A 90 12.18 -8.41 26.35
N HIS A 91 11.75 -9.34 25.48
CA HIS A 91 10.54 -9.19 24.65
C HIS A 91 10.56 -7.92 23.79
N PHE A 92 11.74 -7.41 23.44
CA PHE A 92 11.90 -6.16 22.69
C PHE A 92 11.29 -6.23 21.28
N PHE A 93 11.32 -7.41 20.67
CA PHE A 93 10.79 -7.65 19.33
C PHE A 93 9.33 -8.11 19.32
N ASP A 94 8.71 -8.27 20.49
CA ASP A 94 7.34 -8.70 20.58
C ASP A 94 6.41 -7.60 20.08
N MET A 95 5.40 -8.01 19.33
CA MET A 95 4.33 -7.11 18.92
C MET A 95 3.60 -6.62 20.16
N LYS A 96 3.38 -5.30 20.26
CA LYS A 96 2.68 -4.69 21.41
C LYS A 96 1.23 -5.18 21.60
N GLY A 97 0.67 -5.86 20.61
CA GLY A 97 -0.67 -6.43 20.66
C GLY A 97 -0.84 -7.53 19.61
N GLU A 98 -1.87 -8.35 19.80
CA GLU A 98 -2.24 -9.40 18.86
C GLU A 98 -2.73 -8.82 17.53
N ILE A 99 -2.33 -9.45 16.42
CA ILE A 99 -2.89 -9.14 15.10
C ILE A 99 -4.25 -9.83 15.00
N ALA A 100 -5.32 -9.12 15.37
CA ALA A 100 -6.66 -9.60 15.12
C ALA A 100 -6.97 -9.57 13.61
N ALA A 101 -7.59 -10.63 13.10
CA ALA A 101 -8.14 -10.62 11.74
C ALA A 101 -9.13 -9.46 11.61
N ARG A 102 -8.98 -8.64 10.55
CA ARG A 102 -9.97 -7.61 10.26
C ARG A 102 -11.28 -8.30 9.88
N PRO A 103 -12.40 -8.00 10.54
CA PRO A 103 -13.67 -8.62 10.19
C PRO A 103 -14.01 -8.26 8.73
N ILE A 104 -14.28 -9.27 7.91
CA ILE A 104 -14.80 -9.04 6.57
C ILE A 104 -16.23 -8.55 6.74
N ARG A 105 -16.48 -7.27 6.47
CA ARG A 105 -17.82 -6.70 6.55
C ARG A 105 -18.67 -7.32 5.43
N PRO A 106 -19.75 -8.06 5.74
CA PRO A 106 -20.62 -8.59 4.71
C PRO A 106 -21.26 -7.43 3.93
N LEU A 107 -21.34 -7.56 2.61
CA LEU A 107 -21.91 -6.55 1.71
C LEU A 107 -23.38 -6.21 2.04
N GLY A 108 -24.09 -7.09 2.76
CA GLY A 108 -25.46 -6.89 3.22
C GLY A 108 -26.08 -8.17 3.79
N GLU A 109 -27.10 -8.03 4.63
CA GLU A 109 -27.77 -9.13 5.33
C GLU A 109 -28.79 -9.89 4.44
N SER A 110 -29.22 -9.29 3.32
CA SER A 110 -30.19 -9.90 2.40
C SER A 110 -29.92 -9.51 0.94
N LEU A 111 -30.38 -10.34 0.00
CA LEU A 111 -30.27 -10.04 -1.44
C LEU A 111 -30.90 -8.69 -1.82
N ARG A 112 -32.03 -8.34 -1.19
CA ARG A 112 -32.70 -7.04 -1.43
C ARG A 112 -31.81 -5.89 -0.98
N HIS A 113 -31.17 -6.01 0.17
CA HIS A 113 -30.23 -5.02 0.67
C HIS A 113 -29.02 -4.88 -0.26
N LEU A 114 -28.44 -5.99 -0.73
CA LEU A 114 -27.33 -6.00 -1.70
C LEU A 114 -27.69 -5.27 -3.01
N ILE A 115 -28.90 -5.50 -3.53
CA ILE A 115 -29.38 -4.81 -4.73
C ILE A 115 -29.53 -3.31 -4.48
N ALA A 116 -30.05 -2.91 -3.31
CA ALA A 116 -30.18 -1.50 -2.95
C ALA A 116 -28.81 -0.81 -2.84
N VAL A 117 -27.86 -1.40 -2.11
CA VAL A 117 -26.48 -0.90 -1.98
C VAL A 117 -25.82 -0.77 -3.35
N ARG A 118 -25.98 -1.78 -4.22
CA ARG A 118 -25.42 -1.72 -5.58
C ARG A 118 -25.99 -0.58 -6.41
N ARG A 119 -27.29 -0.31 -6.31
CA ARG A 119 -27.95 0.82 -7.00
C ARG A 119 -27.43 2.16 -6.48
N GLU A 120 -27.31 2.30 -5.16
CA GLU A 120 -26.78 3.50 -4.53
C GLU A 120 -25.33 3.74 -4.93
N ARG A 121 -24.49 2.70 -4.91
CA ARG A 121 -23.10 2.75 -5.39
C ARG A 121 -23.02 3.27 -6.82
N THR A 122 -23.84 2.75 -7.74
CA THR A 122 -23.88 3.24 -9.12
C THR A 122 -24.33 4.70 -9.19
N ALA A 123 -25.32 5.11 -8.40
CA ALA A 123 -25.80 6.49 -8.37
C ALA A 123 -24.70 7.46 -7.90
N VAL A 124 -23.99 7.15 -6.81
CA VAL A 124 -22.90 7.98 -6.28
C VAL A 124 -21.70 7.98 -7.23
N LEU A 125 -21.36 6.84 -7.83
CA LEU A 125 -20.26 6.75 -8.80
C LEU A 125 -20.48 7.68 -10.00
N ASN A 126 -21.73 7.84 -10.46
CA ASN A 126 -22.07 8.74 -11.55
C ASN A 126 -21.91 10.23 -11.20
N LEU A 127 -21.78 10.58 -9.92
CA LEU A 127 -21.48 11.94 -9.47
C LEU A 127 -19.97 12.24 -9.53
N LEU A 128 -19.13 11.20 -9.63
CA LEU A 128 -17.68 11.34 -9.72
C LEU A 128 -17.22 11.45 -11.18
N PRO A 129 -16.08 12.12 -11.44
CA PRO A 129 -15.57 12.34 -12.79
C PRO A 129 -14.95 11.09 -13.46
N GLY A 130 -14.89 9.94 -12.76
CA GLY A 130 -14.37 8.68 -13.32
C GLY A 130 -12.87 8.68 -13.71
N LYS A 131 -12.04 9.54 -13.10
CA LYS A 131 -10.62 9.72 -13.48
C LYS A 131 -9.64 8.72 -12.86
N ASN A 132 -10.03 8.01 -11.80
CA ASN A 132 -9.18 7.05 -11.07
C ASN A 132 -7.77 7.57 -10.74
N CYS A 133 -7.67 8.83 -10.30
CA CYS A 133 -6.40 9.53 -10.11
C CYS A 133 -5.73 9.33 -8.74
N GLY A 134 -6.43 8.75 -7.77
CA GLY A 134 -5.90 8.57 -6.42
C GLY A 134 -5.78 9.82 -5.53
N ALA A 135 -6.14 11.01 -6.02
CA ALA A 135 -5.90 12.28 -5.30
C ALA A 135 -6.66 12.43 -3.97
N CYS A 136 -7.72 11.64 -3.76
CA CYS A 136 -8.51 11.62 -2.52
C CYS A 136 -7.98 10.59 -1.49
N GLY A 137 -6.94 9.82 -1.84
CA GLY A 137 -6.42 8.73 -1.00
C GLY A 137 -6.99 7.35 -1.31
N ALA A 138 -8.15 7.25 -1.98
CA ALA A 138 -8.69 5.99 -2.47
C ALA A 138 -8.00 5.54 -3.77
N PRO A 139 -7.80 4.23 -4.01
CA PRO A 139 -7.07 3.72 -5.17
C PRO A 139 -7.74 4.02 -6.51
N ASP A 140 -9.07 4.05 -6.56
CA ASP A 140 -9.86 4.42 -7.72
C ASP A 140 -11.17 5.13 -7.32
N CYS A 141 -11.93 5.61 -8.30
CA CYS A 141 -13.19 6.30 -8.02
C CYS A 141 -14.25 5.38 -7.41
N ALA A 142 -14.23 4.07 -7.68
CA ALA A 142 -15.21 3.13 -7.12
C ALA A 142 -14.91 2.84 -5.64
N ALA A 143 -13.63 2.75 -5.26
CA ALA A 143 -13.20 2.65 -3.88
C ALA A 143 -13.59 3.89 -3.07
N LEU A 144 -13.44 5.10 -3.62
CA LEU A 144 -13.93 6.32 -2.96
C LEU A 144 -15.44 6.26 -2.70
N VAL A 145 -16.23 5.67 -3.61
CA VAL A 145 -17.68 5.49 -3.38
C VAL A 145 -17.93 4.55 -2.21
N ASP A 146 -17.17 3.47 -2.10
CA ASP A 146 -17.30 2.53 -0.98
C ASP A 146 -16.99 3.22 0.36
N ASP A 147 -15.96 4.07 0.40
CA ASP A 147 -15.62 4.90 1.56
C ASP A 147 -16.75 5.90 1.91
N ILE A 148 -17.38 6.50 0.90
CA ILE A 148 -18.54 7.40 1.08
C ILE A 148 -19.74 6.66 1.66
N LEU A 149 -20.06 5.47 1.14
CA LEU A 149 -21.17 4.64 1.63
C LEU A 149 -20.90 4.09 3.04
N ALA A 150 -19.62 3.89 3.39
CA ALA A 150 -19.20 3.53 4.74
C ALA A 150 -19.27 4.72 5.73
N GLY A 151 -19.46 5.94 5.24
CA GLY A 151 -19.45 7.17 6.05
C GLY A 151 -18.04 7.65 6.43
N GLU A 152 -17.01 7.12 5.78
CA GLU A 152 -15.60 7.45 6.03
C GLU A 152 -15.10 8.60 5.13
N ALA A 153 -15.84 8.89 4.05
CA ALA A 153 -15.53 9.96 3.11
C ALA A 153 -16.80 10.69 2.62
N THR A 154 -16.60 11.77 1.89
CA THR A 154 -17.65 12.58 1.26
C THR A 154 -17.31 12.87 -0.21
N LEU A 155 -18.30 13.27 -1.00
CA LEU A 155 -18.07 13.69 -2.39
C LEU A 155 -17.06 14.84 -2.52
N GLN A 156 -16.92 15.68 -1.48
CA GLN A 156 -16.02 16.84 -1.47
C GLN A 156 -14.55 16.44 -1.25
N ASP A 157 -14.26 15.20 -0.86
CA ASP A 157 -12.89 14.67 -0.80
C ASP A 157 -12.32 14.45 -2.21
N CYS A 158 -13.20 14.32 -3.22
CA CYS A 158 -12.77 14.40 -4.62
C CYS A 158 -12.43 15.85 -4.97
N VAL A 159 -11.13 16.12 -5.20
CA VAL A 159 -10.63 17.45 -5.58
C VAL A 159 -11.37 18.07 -6.77
N PHE A 160 -11.78 17.27 -7.75
CA PHE A 160 -12.50 17.76 -8.93
C PHE A 160 -13.92 18.21 -8.58
N VAL A 161 -14.64 17.43 -7.77
CA VAL A 161 -15.98 17.79 -7.28
C VAL A 161 -15.92 19.03 -6.40
N LYS A 162 -14.89 19.13 -5.56
CA LYS A 162 -14.65 20.29 -4.70
C LYS A 162 -14.41 21.57 -5.50
N ILE A 163 -13.55 21.51 -6.51
CA ILE A 163 -13.28 22.65 -7.40
C ILE A 163 -14.55 23.08 -8.15
N GLU A 164 -15.32 22.13 -8.69
CA GLU A 164 -16.58 22.39 -9.38
C GLU A 164 -17.60 23.08 -8.45
N THR A 165 -17.73 22.57 -7.22
CA THR A 165 -18.64 23.12 -6.21
C THR A 165 -18.26 24.55 -5.84
N LEU A 166 -16.96 24.81 -5.59
CA LEU A 166 -16.47 26.15 -5.27
C LEU A 166 -16.67 27.14 -6.42
N LYS A 167 -16.45 26.71 -7.67
CA LYS A 167 -16.70 27.56 -8.85
C LYS A 167 -18.17 28.00 -8.93
N ARG A 168 -19.10 27.07 -8.75
CA ARG A 168 -20.54 27.37 -8.77
C ARG A 168 -20.95 28.35 -7.66
N HIS A 169 -20.39 28.19 -6.46
CA HIS A 169 -20.63 29.12 -5.36
C HIS A 169 -20.14 30.53 -5.71
N LEU A 170 -18.90 30.66 -6.21
CA LEU A 170 -18.33 31.96 -6.60
C LEU A 170 -19.08 32.63 -7.75
N GLU A 171 -19.61 31.86 -8.71
CA GLU A 171 -20.45 32.36 -9.80
C GLU A 171 -21.80 32.86 -9.29
N SER A 172 -22.41 32.17 -8.33
CA SER A 172 -23.67 32.58 -7.71
C SER A 172 -23.55 33.87 -6.90
N GLU A 173 -22.43 34.08 -6.20
CA GLU A 173 -22.16 35.31 -5.45
C GLU A 173 -21.92 36.52 -6.38
N ARG A 174 -21.27 36.29 -7.53
CA ARG A 174 -21.04 37.33 -8.54
C ARG A 174 -22.30 37.74 -9.29
N GLY A 175 -23.27 36.84 -9.43
CA GLY A 175 -24.57 37.12 -10.04
C GLY A 175 -25.57 37.87 -9.14
N GLY A 176 -25.29 37.95 -7.83
CA GLY A 176 -26.16 38.60 -6.84
C GLY A 176 -25.82 40.06 -6.50
N THR A 177 -24.74 40.62 -7.06
CA THR A 177 -24.28 42.00 -6.79
C THR A 177 -24.68 43.03 -7.86
N SER A 178 -25.73 42.74 -8.64
CA SER A 178 -26.30 43.65 -9.63
C SER A 178 -27.76 43.96 -9.34
N GLU A 179 -28.02 44.67 -8.26
CA GLU A 179 -29.23 45.49 -8.04
C GLU A 179 -28.83 46.83 -7.39
#